data_AF-A0A7S2IU32-F1
#
_entry.id   AF-A0A7S2IU32-F1
#
_cell.length_a   1.000
_cell.length_b   1.000
_cell.length_c   1.000
_cell.angle_alpha   90.00
_cell.angle_beta   90.00
_cell.angle_gamma   90.00
#
_symmetry.space_group_name_H-M   'P 1'
#
loop_
_entity.id
_entity.type
_entity.pdbx_description
1 polymer ?
#
loop_
_entity_poly.entity_id
_entity_poly.type
_entity_poly.pdbx_seq_one_letter_code
_entity_poly.pdbx_strand_id
1 'polypeptide(L)'
;MFAAHAARCRRRALLLVAASVCAGAAVGPDAASLLQKPEIPGKHEAAKALPPDSNQPFLIGLRRESVPIYRRGKVASFKTSYSGVLSVGTPAQNFRVVFDTGSGNIVLPAVECKSEACLVEGRRRFNMSGSSSAVAVNQDGSDVPEGAQSDQVTIGFGTGEITGEFTRDKVCFGSFGAATALAKE
;
A
#
# COMPACT_ATOMS: atom_id res chain seq x y z
N MET A 1 -14.57 -5.71 28.82
CA MET A 1 -13.87 -6.84 28.16
C MET A 1 -13.36 -6.33 26.81
N PHE A 2 -12.04 -6.28 26.62
CA PHE A 2 -11.42 -5.82 25.37
C PHE A 2 -11.54 -6.91 24.30
N ALA A 3 -12.25 -6.64 23.20
CA ALA A 3 -12.29 -7.52 22.05
C ALA A 3 -11.06 -7.28 21.17
N ALA A 4 -10.12 -8.23 21.19
CA ALA A 4 -9.02 -8.25 20.23
C ALA A 4 -9.57 -8.45 18.82
N HIS A 5 -9.41 -7.47 17.93
CA HIS A 5 -9.68 -7.67 16.50
C HIS A 5 -8.63 -8.66 15.98
N ALA A 6 -9.06 -9.86 15.59
CA ALA A 6 -8.17 -10.85 15.01
C ALA A 6 -7.59 -10.30 13.69
N ALA A 7 -6.29 -10.05 13.66
CA ALA A 7 -5.59 -9.72 12.43
C ALA A 7 -5.71 -10.92 11.48
N ARG A 8 -6.29 -10.69 10.30
CA ARG A 8 -6.41 -11.72 9.28
C ARG A 8 -5.22 -11.59 8.33
N CYS A 9 -4.39 -12.64 8.33
CA CYS A 9 -3.18 -12.70 7.51
C CYS A 9 -3.36 -13.66 6.33
N ARG A 10 -2.96 -13.25 5.13
CA ARG A 10 -2.98 -14.09 3.92
C ARG A 10 -1.63 -14.00 3.22
N ARG A 11 -1.16 -15.10 2.64
CA ARG A 11 -0.02 -15.06 1.70
C ARG A 11 -0.50 -14.43 0.40
N ARG A 12 0.18 -13.40 -0.08
CA ARG A 12 -0.10 -12.74 -1.36
C ARG A 12 1.22 -12.45 -2.07
N ALA A 13 1.18 -12.34 -3.39
CA ALA A 13 2.25 -11.71 -4.15
C ALA A 13 2.17 -10.19 -3.96
N LEU A 14 3.32 -9.56 -3.77
CA LEU A 14 3.54 -8.13 -3.70
C LEU A 14 4.50 -7.76 -4.82
N LEU A 15 4.31 -6.56 -5.35
CA LEU A 15 5.29 -5.94 -6.23
C LEU A 15 6.22 -5.06 -5.38
N LEU A 16 7.48 -5.45 -5.32
CA LEU A 16 8.52 -4.67 -4.69
C LEU A 16 9.13 -3.74 -5.72
N VAL A 17 9.17 -2.45 -5.40
CA VAL A 17 9.67 -1.44 -6.32
C VAL A 17 11.08 -1.05 -5.92
N ALA A 18 12.02 -1.33 -6.82
CA ALA A 18 13.32 -0.69 -6.87
C ALA A 18 13.23 0.42 -7.93
N ALA A 19 12.79 1.60 -7.52
CA ALA A 19 12.54 2.68 -8.47
C ALA A 19 13.85 3.11 -9.16
N SER A 20 13.93 2.86 -10.46
CA SER A 20 14.80 3.52 -11.42
C SER A 20 13.99 4.66 -12.04
N VAL A 21 14.37 5.91 -11.79
CA VAL A 21 13.71 7.08 -12.41
C VAL A 21 14.33 7.29 -13.79
N CYS A 22 13.60 6.97 -14.85
CA CYS A 22 13.88 7.51 -16.17
C CYS A 22 13.22 8.89 -16.30
N ALA A 23 14.02 9.94 -16.50
CA ALA A 23 13.52 11.28 -16.76
C ALA A 23 13.00 11.38 -18.20
N GLY A 24 11.71 11.67 -18.37
CA GLY A 24 11.10 11.93 -19.68
C GLY A 24 9.84 12.79 -19.52
N ALA A 25 9.80 13.94 -20.20
CA ALA A 25 8.77 14.96 -20.08
C ALA A 25 7.64 14.86 -21.12
N ALA A 26 6.43 15.22 -20.66
CA ALA A 26 5.27 15.81 -21.37
C ALA A 26 4.47 14.99 -22.43
N VAL A 27 3.12 15.00 -22.32
CA VAL A 27 2.15 15.72 -23.20
C VAL A 27 0.68 15.40 -22.83
N GLY A 28 -0.13 16.46 -22.64
CA GLY A 28 -1.44 16.67 -23.32
C GLY A 28 -2.74 16.03 -22.79
N PRO A 29 -3.92 16.62 -23.11
CA PRO A 29 -5.15 16.53 -22.32
C PRO A 29 -6.26 15.65 -22.93
N ASP A 30 -7.14 15.07 -22.11
CA ASP A 30 -8.60 15.38 -22.10
C ASP A 30 -9.45 14.36 -21.31
N ALA A 31 -10.44 14.95 -20.64
CA ALA A 31 -11.79 14.48 -20.26
C ALA A 31 -12.08 12.99 -19.95
N ALA A 32 -12.52 12.74 -18.71
CA ALA A 32 -13.85 12.20 -18.36
C ALA A 32 -13.93 12.10 -16.81
N SER A 33 -14.62 12.99 -16.11
CA SER A 33 -16.07 12.92 -15.81
C SER A 33 -16.54 11.52 -15.42
N LEU A 34 -16.57 11.21 -14.12
CA LEU A 34 -17.61 10.41 -13.47
C LEU A 34 -17.63 10.75 -11.96
N LEU A 35 -18.24 11.89 -11.64
CA LEU A 35 -18.73 12.14 -10.28
C LEU A 35 -19.97 11.26 -10.06
N GLN A 36 -19.82 10.15 -9.35
CA GLN A 36 -20.93 9.59 -8.59
C GLN A 36 -20.88 10.17 -7.18
N LYS A 37 -21.85 11.05 -6.94
CA LYS A 37 -22.18 11.68 -5.66
C LYS A 37 -22.50 10.58 -4.62
N PRO A 38 -21.79 10.47 -3.50
CA PRO A 38 -22.25 9.65 -2.38
C PRO A 38 -23.32 10.43 -1.62
N GLU A 39 -24.55 9.94 -1.61
CA GLU A 39 -25.55 10.40 -0.64
C GLU A 39 -25.28 9.72 0.71
N ILE A 40 -25.06 10.53 1.75
CA ILE A 40 -24.93 10.07 3.13
C ILE A 40 -26.22 10.46 3.87
N PRO A 41 -27.03 9.51 4.36
CA PRO A 41 -27.85 9.72 5.52
C PRO A 41 -27.12 9.20 6.76
N GLY A 42 -26.85 10.10 7.70
CA GLY A 42 -26.25 9.77 8.97
C GLY A 42 -27.26 9.21 9.97
N LYS A 43 -26.80 8.28 10.81
CA LYS A 43 -26.73 8.39 12.28
C LYS A 43 -26.17 7.08 12.83
N HIS A 44 -25.50 7.21 13.96
CA HIS A 44 -24.74 6.19 14.66
C HIS A 44 -25.51 4.88 14.89
N GLU A 45 -24.87 3.75 14.60
CA GLU A 45 -24.96 2.58 15.47
C GLU A 45 -23.66 1.78 15.40
N ALA A 46 -23.06 1.52 16.56
CA ALA A 46 -21.87 0.69 16.66
C ALA A 46 -22.19 -0.70 16.13
N ALA A 47 -21.49 -1.11 15.06
CA ALA A 47 -21.68 -2.40 14.42
C ALA A 47 -21.46 -3.53 15.45
N LYS A 48 -22.57 -4.13 15.90
CA LYS A 48 -22.61 -5.36 16.68
C LYS A 48 -21.99 -6.47 15.83
N ALA A 49 -20.93 -7.11 16.34
CA ALA A 49 -20.24 -8.19 15.65
C ALA A 49 -21.18 -9.38 15.39
N LEU A 50 -21.47 -9.65 14.12
CA LEU A 50 -22.06 -10.91 13.68
C LEU A 50 -21.00 -12.04 13.75
N PRO A 51 -21.41 -13.30 13.94
CA PRO A 51 -20.51 -14.45 14.00
C PRO A 51 -19.78 -14.69 12.66
N PRO A 52 -18.66 -15.42 12.65
CA PRO A 52 -17.74 -15.46 11.52
C PRO A 52 -18.24 -16.41 10.42
N ASP A 53 -19.13 -15.92 9.57
CA ASP A 53 -19.36 -16.55 8.27
C ASP A 53 -18.22 -16.21 7.30
N SER A 54 -17.79 -17.21 6.53
CA SER A 54 -16.67 -17.14 5.59
C SER A 54 -16.86 -16.17 4.41
N ASN A 55 -18.02 -15.50 4.35
CA ASN A 55 -18.41 -14.56 3.30
C ASN A 55 -18.48 -13.09 3.77
N GLN A 56 -18.01 -12.76 4.98
CA GLN A 56 -18.01 -11.40 5.48
C GLN A 56 -16.84 -10.57 4.93
N PRO A 57 -17.07 -9.34 4.42
CA PRO A 57 -16.00 -8.47 3.93
C PRO A 57 -15.02 -8.13 5.05
N PHE A 58 -13.74 -8.02 4.70
CA PHE A 58 -12.70 -7.59 5.63
C PHE A 58 -12.81 -6.08 5.84
N LEU A 59 -13.12 -5.65 7.06
CA LEU A 59 -13.14 -4.23 7.41
C LEU A 59 -11.72 -3.76 7.74
N ILE A 60 -11.27 -2.73 7.04
CA ILE A 60 -9.97 -2.09 7.26
C ILE A 60 -10.23 -0.64 7.61
N GLY A 61 -9.71 -0.20 8.76
CA GLY A 61 -9.75 1.21 9.14
C GLY A 61 -8.84 2.03 8.23
N LEU A 62 -9.43 2.93 7.45
CA LEU A 62 -8.71 3.83 6.56
C LEU A 62 -8.71 5.25 7.11
N ARG A 63 -7.60 5.95 6.89
CA ARG A 63 -7.41 7.37 7.16
C ARG A 63 -7.51 8.13 5.85
N ARG A 64 -8.37 9.13 5.79
CA ARG A 64 -8.36 10.09 4.69
C ARG A 64 -7.15 11.02 4.82
N GLU A 65 -6.31 11.05 3.80
CA GLU A 65 -5.16 11.94 3.67
C GLU A 65 -5.44 12.97 2.59
N SER A 66 -5.05 14.22 2.81
CA SER A 66 -5.26 15.32 1.87
C SER A 66 -3.98 16.11 1.71
N VAL A 67 -3.51 16.24 0.47
CA VAL A 67 -2.21 16.82 0.12
C VAL A 67 -2.44 18.02 -0.79
N PRO A 68 -1.94 19.23 -0.45
CA PRO A 68 -2.13 20.40 -1.29
C PRO A 68 -1.33 20.29 -2.60
N ILE A 69 -1.95 20.70 -3.70
CA ILE A 69 -1.30 20.93 -5.00
C ILE A 69 -1.07 22.43 -5.14
N TYR A 70 0.18 22.83 -5.32
CA TYR A 70 0.54 24.22 -5.54
C TYR A 70 0.60 24.55 -7.04
N ARG A 71 0.04 25.70 -7.44
CA ARG A 71 0.27 26.33 -8.74
C ARG A 71 0.64 27.79 -8.52
N ARG A 72 1.77 28.23 -9.09
CA ARG A 72 2.32 29.60 -8.90
C ARG A 72 2.44 29.99 -7.41
N GLY A 73 2.91 29.05 -6.57
CA GLY A 73 3.09 29.27 -5.13
C GLY A 73 1.79 29.32 -4.31
N LYS A 74 0.60 29.18 -4.93
CA LYS A 74 -0.69 29.16 -4.23
C LYS A 74 -1.28 27.75 -4.26
N VAL A 75 -1.98 27.37 -3.20
CA VAL A 75 -2.74 26.10 -3.18
C VAL A 75 -3.86 26.22 -4.21
N ALA A 76 -3.79 25.39 -5.25
CA ALA A 76 -4.77 25.36 -6.34
C ALA A 76 -5.86 24.32 -6.10
N SER A 77 -5.50 23.19 -5.49
CA SER A 77 -6.43 22.10 -5.16
C SER A 77 -5.80 21.16 -4.12
N PHE A 78 -6.54 20.13 -3.69
CA PHE A 78 -6.04 19.08 -2.82
C PHE A 78 -6.22 17.71 -3.48
N LYS A 79 -5.19 16.87 -3.45
CA LYS A 79 -5.33 15.43 -3.74
C LYS A 79 -5.75 14.72 -2.47
N THR A 80 -6.74 13.85 -2.56
CA THR A 80 -7.20 13.05 -1.42
C THR A 80 -6.94 11.58 -1.69
N SER A 81 -6.44 10.86 -0.70
CA SER A 81 -6.24 9.41 -0.72
C SER A 81 -6.74 8.79 0.59
N TYR A 82 -6.96 7.47 0.58
CA TYR A 82 -7.32 6.71 1.77
C TYR A 82 -6.18 5.76 2.10
N SER A 83 -5.51 5.98 3.24
CA SER A 83 -4.38 5.17 3.68
C SER A 83 -4.76 4.25 4.83
N GLY A 84 -4.28 3.02 4.81
CA GLY A 84 -4.44 2.07 5.91
C GLY A 84 -3.09 1.49 6.31
N VAL A 85 -3.07 0.77 7.43
CA VAL A 85 -1.87 0.08 7.90
C VAL A 85 -1.99 -1.40 7.58
N LEU A 86 -0.92 -1.97 7.04
CA LEU A 86 -0.73 -3.40 6.88
C LEU A 86 0.66 -3.80 7.38
N SER A 87 0.84 -5.08 7.63
CA SER A 87 2.15 -5.67 7.90
C SER A 87 2.51 -6.69 6.83
N VAL A 88 3.79 -6.77 6.47
CA VAL A 88 4.32 -7.75 5.53
C VAL A 88 5.46 -8.53 6.17
N GLY A 89 5.47 -9.85 6.00
CA GLY A 89 6.60 -10.69 6.36
C GLY A 89 6.56 -11.32 7.74
N THR A 90 7.59 -12.12 8.00
CA THR A 90 7.87 -12.78 9.29
C THR A 90 9.34 -12.55 9.66
N PRO A 91 9.68 -11.72 10.67
CA PRO A 91 8.79 -10.90 11.49
C PRO A 91 8.08 -9.80 10.68
N ALA A 92 6.98 -9.30 11.23
CA ALA A 92 6.12 -8.31 10.59
C ALA A 92 6.83 -6.96 10.39
N GLN A 93 6.85 -6.47 9.15
CA GLN A 93 7.29 -5.13 8.76
C GLN A 93 6.06 -4.27 8.49
N ASN A 94 5.89 -3.16 9.21
CA ASN A 94 4.67 -2.33 9.15
C ASN A 94 4.77 -1.23 8.09
N PHE A 95 3.70 -1.09 7.31
CA PHE A 95 3.58 -0.08 6.26
C PHE A 95 2.25 0.65 6.34
N ARG A 96 2.29 1.96 6.07
CA ARG A 96 1.10 2.72 5.69
C ARG A 96 1.04 2.77 4.18
N VAL A 97 -0.03 2.24 3.61
CA VAL A 97 -0.24 2.17 2.16
C VAL A 97 -1.52 2.89 1.76
N VAL A 98 -1.55 3.41 0.54
CA VAL A 98 -2.78 3.93 -0.06
C VAL A 98 -3.58 2.74 -0.60
N PHE A 99 -4.87 2.70 -0.29
CA PHE A 99 -5.79 1.72 -0.84
C PHE A 99 -6.32 2.26 -2.17
N ASP A 100 -5.93 1.60 -3.26
CA ASP A 100 -6.34 1.91 -4.62
C ASP A 100 -7.27 0.80 -5.12
N THR A 101 -8.50 1.15 -5.49
CA THR A 101 -9.48 0.21 -6.03
C THR A 101 -9.24 -0.14 -7.50
N GLY A 102 -8.36 0.61 -8.18
CA GLY A 102 -8.02 0.40 -9.59
C GLY A 102 -6.92 -0.64 -9.81
N SER A 103 -6.29 -1.16 -8.74
CA SER A 103 -5.16 -2.10 -8.84
C SER A 103 -5.32 -3.31 -7.93
N GLY A 104 -4.74 -4.44 -8.34
CA GLY A 104 -4.76 -5.71 -7.60
C GLY A 104 -3.47 -6.02 -6.84
N ASN A 105 -2.44 -5.19 -7.01
CA ASN A 105 -1.10 -5.41 -6.48
C ASN A 105 -0.82 -4.52 -5.27
N ILE A 106 -0.04 -5.04 -4.32
CA ILE A 106 0.53 -4.22 -3.25
C ILE A 106 1.90 -3.77 -3.71
N VAL A 107 2.11 -2.45 -3.75
CA VAL A 107 3.35 -1.82 -4.19
C VAL A 107 4.09 -1.28 -2.98
N LEU A 108 5.25 -1.85 -2.66
CA LEU A 108 6.11 -1.39 -1.56
C LEU A 108 7.51 -1.02 -2.08
N PRO A 109 8.12 0.06 -1.56
CA PRO A 109 9.50 0.38 -1.90
C PRO A 109 10.44 -0.64 -1.26
N ALA A 110 11.36 -1.20 -2.03
CA ALA A 110 12.38 -2.12 -1.55
C ALA A 110 13.51 -1.36 -0.81
N VAL A 111 14.25 -2.02 0.10
CA VAL A 111 15.41 -1.40 0.79
C VAL A 111 16.57 -1.06 -0.17
N GLU A 112 16.61 -1.77 -1.29
CA GLU A 112 17.51 -1.59 -2.42
C GLU A 112 17.17 -0.29 -3.19
N CYS A 113 15.95 0.21 -3.10
CA CYS A 113 15.53 1.43 -3.78
C CYS A 113 16.31 2.67 -3.29
N LYS A 114 16.96 3.37 -4.23
CA LYS A 114 17.77 4.57 -3.98
C LYS A 114 17.21 5.86 -4.59
N SER A 115 16.05 5.82 -5.25
CA SER A 115 15.44 7.04 -5.77
C SER A 115 15.03 7.99 -4.65
N GLU A 116 14.96 9.28 -4.95
CA GLU A 116 14.50 10.31 -4.00
C GLU A 116 13.13 9.98 -3.40
N ALA A 117 12.22 9.38 -4.20
CA ALA A 117 10.91 8.96 -3.76
C ALA A 117 10.96 7.91 -2.63
N CYS A 118 11.96 7.03 -2.64
CA CYS A 118 12.18 6.00 -1.63
C CYS A 118 12.92 6.50 -0.39
N LEU A 119 13.70 7.59 -0.52
CA LEU A 119 14.55 8.15 0.53
C LEU A 119 13.88 9.28 1.32
N VAL A 120 12.59 9.55 1.09
CA VAL A 120 11.81 10.51 1.87
C VAL A 120 11.81 10.13 3.35
N GLU A 121 12.08 11.10 4.22
CA GLU A 121 12.12 10.92 5.68
C GLU A 121 10.84 10.25 6.21
N GLY A 122 11.00 9.25 7.08
CA GLY A 122 9.89 8.47 7.65
C GLY A 122 9.26 7.44 6.72
N ARG A 123 9.67 7.33 5.44
CA ARG A 123 9.18 6.28 4.53
C ARG A 123 9.82 4.93 4.84
N ARG A 124 8.99 3.96 5.22
CA ARG A 124 9.43 2.56 5.42
C ARG A 124 9.69 1.89 4.08
N ARG A 125 10.70 1.03 4.04
CA ARG A 125 11.08 0.18 2.90
C ARG A 125 11.03 -1.28 3.30
N PHE A 126 10.57 -2.13 2.40
CA PHE A 126 10.47 -3.56 2.60
C PHE A 126 11.84 -4.23 2.45
N ASN A 127 12.26 -4.93 3.49
CA ASN A 127 13.47 -5.74 3.49
C ASN A 127 13.09 -7.21 3.25
N MET A 128 13.26 -7.69 2.02
CA MET A 128 12.97 -9.08 1.68
C MET A 128 13.83 -10.06 2.49
N SER A 129 15.15 -9.79 2.58
CA SER A 129 16.09 -10.61 3.37
C SER A 129 15.78 -10.65 4.86
N GLY A 130 15.05 -9.64 5.36
CA GLY A 130 14.58 -9.56 6.74
C GLY A 130 13.30 -10.33 7.03
N SER A 131 12.71 -11.02 6.04
CA SER A 131 11.49 -11.83 6.21
C SER A 131 11.76 -13.29 5.90
N SER A 132 11.61 -14.17 6.89
CA SER A 132 11.75 -15.62 6.75
C SER A 132 10.59 -16.27 5.99
N SER A 133 9.55 -15.50 5.61
CA SER A 133 8.42 -15.99 4.82
C SER A 133 8.35 -15.40 3.41
N ALA A 134 9.31 -14.54 3.06
CA ALA A 134 9.41 -13.99 1.73
C ALA A 134 9.94 -15.03 0.73
N VAL A 135 9.35 -15.06 -0.45
CA VAL A 135 9.77 -15.88 -1.58
C VAL A 135 9.79 -15.00 -2.82
N ALA A 136 10.92 -14.94 -3.52
CA ALA A 136 10.99 -14.28 -4.82
C ALA A 136 10.15 -15.04 -5.83
N VAL A 137 9.30 -14.33 -6.57
CA VAL A 137 8.43 -14.93 -7.60
C VAL A 137 8.52 -14.14 -8.89
N ASN A 138 8.28 -14.81 -10.01
CA ASN A 138 8.17 -14.19 -11.33
C ASN A 138 6.85 -13.45 -11.48
N GLN A 139 6.68 -12.74 -12.60
CA GLN A 139 5.46 -11.96 -12.88
C GLN A 139 4.20 -12.86 -12.93
N ASP A 140 4.35 -14.10 -13.39
CA ASP A 140 3.28 -15.11 -13.43
C ASP A 140 2.98 -15.74 -12.04
N GLY A 141 3.78 -15.40 -11.03
CA GLY A 141 3.70 -15.92 -9.68
C GLY A 141 4.44 -17.24 -9.45
N SER A 142 5.13 -17.79 -10.44
CA SER A 142 6.01 -18.95 -10.25
C SER A 142 7.21 -18.61 -9.37
N ASP A 143 7.74 -19.59 -8.63
CA ASP A 143 8.90 -19.36 -7.77
C ASP A 143 10.17 -19.17 -8.63
N VAL A 144 11.04 -18.25 -8.22
CA VAL A 144 12.32 -18.01 -8.91
C VAL A 144 13.31 -19.12 -8.51
N PRO A 145 13.88 -19.87 -9.47
CA PRO A 145 14.87 -20.91 -9.17
C PRO A 145 16.10 -20.36 -8.46
N GLU A 146 16.74 -21.18 -7.63
CA GLU A 146 17.97 -20.79 -6.96
C GLU A 146 19.07 -20.40 -7.96
N GLY A 147 19.66 -19.22 -7.76
CA GLY A 147 20.68 -18.66 -8.65
C GLY A 147 20.14 -17.97 -9.91
N ALA A 148 18.84 -18.03 -10.19
CA ALA A 148 18.21 -17.28 -11.27
C ALA A 148 17.87 -15.84 -10.84
N GLN A 149 17.67 -14.98 -11.83
CA GLN A 149 17.15 -13.62 -11.63
C GLN A 149 15.62 -13.63 -11.74
N SER A 150 14.94 -12.83 -10.92
CA SER A 150 13.49 -12.63 -11.01
C SER A 150 13.13 -11.73 -12.18
N ASP A 151 11.92 -11.90 -12.72
CA ASP A 151 11.36 -10.95 -13.67
C ASP A 151 11.26 -9.54 -13.07
N GLN A 152 11.63 -8.54 -13.88
CA GLN A 152 11.37 -7.14 -13.59
C GLN A 152 10.21 -6.63 -14.44
N VAL A 153 9.33 -5.84 -13.82
CA VAL A 153 8.18 -5.23 -14.47
C VAL A 153 8.18 -3.73 -14.24
N THR A 154 7.92 -2.99 -15.32
CA THR A 154 7.67 -1.55 -15.27
C THR A 154 6.16 -1.29 -15.35
N ILE A 155 5.63 -0.56 -14.36
CA ILE A 155 4.24 -0.11 -14.33
C ILE A 155 4.20 1.40 -14.51
N GLY A 156 3.49 1.85 -15.54
CA GLY A 156 3.17 3.26 -15.74
C GLY A 156 2.01 3.71 -14.87
N PHE A 157 2.24 4.72 -14.04
CA PHE A 157 1.21 5.55 -13.44
C PHE A 157 1.04 6.83 -14.26
N GLY A 158 -0.11 7.48 -14.17
CA GLY A 158 -0.36 8.74 -14.88
C GLY A 158 0.60 9.89 -14.54
N THR A 159 1.48 9.73 -13.55
CA THR A 159 2.49 10.72 -13.14
C THR A 159 3.93 10.23 -13.26
N GLY A 160 4.17 9.05 -13.82
CA GLY A 160 5.51 8.45 -13.94
C GLY A 160 5.47 6.93 -13.83
N GLU A 161 6.64 6.31 -13.86
CA GLU A 161 6.74 4.85 -13.89
C GLU A 161 7.41 4.31 -12.63
N ILE A 162 7.09 3.07 -12.28
CA ILE A 162 7.82 2.28 -11.29
C ILE A 162 8.39 1.05 -11.97
N THR A 163 9.58 0.62 -11.57
CA THR A 163 10.16 -0.66 -11.97
C THR A 163 10.39 -1.49 -10.71
N GLY A 164 10.11 -2.79 -10.79
CA GLY A 164 10.16 -3.65 -9.61
C GLY A 164 10.12 -5.13 -9.93
N GLU A 165 10.26 -5.93 -8.88
CA GLU A 165 10.27 -7.38 -8.88
C GLU A 165 9.13 -7.91 -8.00
N PHE A 166 8.65 -9.12 -8.25
CA PHE A 166 7.60 -9.70 -7.43
C PHE A 166 8.15 -10.51 -6.26
N THR A 167 7.46 -10.44 -5.13
CA THR A 167 7.76 -11.22 -3.94
C THR A 167 6.47 -11.71 -3.32
N ARG A 168 6.38 -12.99 -3.03
CA ARG A 168 5.29 -13.56 -2.27
C ARG A 168 5.63 -13.54 -0.79
N ASP A 169 4.76 -12.95 0.01
CA ASP A 169 4.91 -12.94 1.47
C ASP A 169 3.56 -12.89 2.19
N LYS A 170 3.57 -13.01 3.52
CA LYS A 170 2.41 -12.87 4.38
C LYS A 170 2.04 -11.40 4.54
N VAL A 171 0.82 -11.05 4.17
CA VAL A 171 0.23 -9.73 4.37
C VAL A 171 -0.87 -9.83 5.41
N CYS A 172 -0.78 -9.03 6.46
CA CYS A 172 -1.80 -8.97 7.50
C CYS A 172 -2.42 -7.57 7.58
N PHE A 173 -3.75 -7.53 7.69
CA PHE A 173 -4.53 -6.31 7.88
C PHE A 173 -5.09 -6.26 9.31
N GLY A 174 -5.22 -5.06 9.86
CA GLY A 174 -5.83 -4.82 11.18
C GLY A 174 -4.87 -4.21 12.20
N SER A 175 -5.43 -3.78 13.33
CA SER A 175 -4.69 -3.09 14.40
C SER A 175 -3.75 -4.05 15.13
N PHE A 176 -2.47 -3.97 14.82
CA PHE A 176 -1.43 -4.43 15.72
C PHE A 176 -1.11 -3.29 16.69
N GLY A 177 -1.68 -3.37 17.90
CA GLY A 177 -1.32 -2.51 19.03
C GLY A 177 -2.11 -1.20 19.15
N ALA A 178 -3.19 -1.24 19.93
CA ALA A 178 -3.37 -0.21 20.95
C ALA A 178 -2.27 -0.41 22.01
N ALA A 179 -1.05 0.00 21.68
CA ALA A 179 0.14 0.13 22.52
C ALA A 179 1.17 0.81 21.62
N THR A 180 1.16 2.13 21.47
CA THR A 180 1.70 3.05 22.47
C THR A 180 1.12 4.44 22.19
N ALA A 181 0.35 4.98 23.13
CA ALA A 181 0.21 6.42 23.24
C ALA A 181 1.53 6.99 23.78
N LEU A 182 1.98 8.12 23.21
CA LEU A 182 3.05 9.03 23.70
C LEU A 182 4.48 8.43 23.59
N ALA A 183 5.48 9.15 23.06
CA ALA A 183 5.87 10.47 23.51
C ALA A 183 6.05 11.51 22.39
N LYS A 184 5.52 12.69 22.71
CA LYS A 184 5.97 14.00 22.26
C LYS A 184 7.12 14.39 23.20
N GLU A 185 8.26 14.81 22.67
CA GLU A 185 9.02 15.93 23.21
C GLU A 185 9.16 16.95 22.09
#